data_AF-A0A7Y6UF59-F1
#
_entry.id   AF-A0A7Y6UF59-F1
#
_cell.length_a   1.000
_cell.length_b   1.000
_cell.length_c   1.000
_cell.angle_alpha   90.00
_cell.angle_beta   90.00
_cell.angle_gamma   90.00
#
_symmetry.space_group_name_H-M   'P 1'
#
loop_
_entity.id
_entity.type
_entity.pdbx_description
1 polymer ?
#
loop_
_entity_poly.entity_id
_entity_poly.type
_entity_poly.pdbx_seq_one_letter_code
_entity_poly.pdbx_strand_id
1 'polypeptide(L)'
;MSDVGRSIKEGTGYGLIAGTVLGLGLVLATVIDGGPPIIVFRSLASVLLGPAAFAQTPAATAVVLGVITLQYFSAMFGLFYGVYNSALTLRTRRSLPREAAIGMIYGAMVWLVSFRLVVPLRWPWLLVVPAVPVFAMLVLLYGLPLGLLYATAERHAVSRTRDIRSCC
;
A
#
# COMPACT_ATOMS: atom_id res chain seq x y z
N MET A 1 -0.32 10.85 24.50
CA MET A 1 0.35 10.01 23.48
C MET A 1 1.05 10.95 22.52
N SER A 2 2.35 10.80 22.32
CA SER A 2 3.11 11.63 21.37
C SER A 2 2.52 11.50 19.96
N ASP A 3 2.51 12.59 19.18
CA ASP A 3 1.99 12.62 17.79
C ASP A 3 2.57 11.48 16.93
N VAL A 4 3.80 11.05 17.24
CA VAL A 4 4.51 9.93 16.61
C VAL A 4 3.80 8.59 16.84
N GLY A 5 3.36 8.29 18.07
CA GLY A 5 2.70 7.01 18.38
C GLY A 5 1.34 6.87 17.70
N ARG A 6 0.65 7.99 17.49
CA ARG A 6 -0.61 8.04 16.72
C ARG A 6 -0.35 7.84 15.23
N SER A 7 0.64 8.54 14.67
CA SER A 7 1.04 8.43 13.26
C SER A 7 1.47 7.01 12.88
N ILE A 8 2.21 6.30 13.74
CA ILE A 8 2.62 4.91 13.52
C ILE A 8 1.39 3.99 13.44
N LYS A 9 0.47 4.08 14.42
CA LYS A 9 -0.71 3.22 14.46
C LYS A 9 -1.67 3.47 13.29
N GLU A 10 -1.88 4.74 12.94
CA GLU A 10 -2.69 5.16 11.79
C GLU A 10 -2.04 4.74 10.46
N GLY A 11 -0.73 4.94 10.29
CA GLY A 11 -0.01 4.57 9.06
C GLY A 11 0.04 3.09 8.78
N THR A 12 0.32 2.28 9.80
CA THR A 12 0.27 0.83 9.65
C THR A 12 -1.16 0.37 9.36
N GLY A 13 -2.17 0.89 10.05
CA GLY A 13 -3.56 0.53 9.84
C GLY A 13 -4.07 0.87 8.43
N TYR A 14 -3.83 2.11 7.97
CA TYR A 14 -4.24 2.53 6.63
C TYR A 14 -3.44 1.84 5.54
N GLY A 15 -2.16 1.56 5.78
CA GLY A 15 -1.32 0.73 4.91
C GLY A 15 -1.92 -0.65 4.69
N LEU A 16 -2.35 -1.34 5.75
CA LEU A 16 -2.95 -2.68 5.66
C LEU A 16 -4.28 -2.69 4.88
N ILE A 17 -5.11 -1.66 5.06
CA ILE A 17 -6.37 -1.50 4.32
C ILE A 17 -6.07 -1.26 2.84
N ALA A 18 -5.20 -0.30 2.52
CA ALA A 18 -4.79 0.00 1.15
C ALA A 18 -4.12 -1.23 0.48
N GLY A 19 -3.32 -1.99 1.23
CA GLY A 19 -2.71 -3.24 0.79
C GLY A 19 -3.72 -4.31 0.41
N THR A 20 -4.81 -4.41 1.16
CA THR A 20 -5.90 -5.35 0.87
C THR A 20 -6.64 -4.95 -0.41
N VAL A 21 -6.92 -3.65 -0.58
CA VAL A 21 -7.51 -3.11 -1.82
C VAL A 21 -6.60 -3.39 -3.02
N LEU A 22 -5.30 -3.17 -2.87
CA LEU A 22 -4.30 -3.49 -3.89
C LEU A 22 -4.28 -4.98 -4.22
N GLY A 23 -4.28 -5.86 -3.21
CA GLY A 23 -4.28 -7.31 -3.39
C GLY A 23 -5.48 -7.81 -4.18
N LEU A 24 -6.68 -7.32 -3.83
CA LEU A 24 -7.90 -7.62 -4.57
C LEU A 24 -7.82 -7.10 -6.01
N GLY A 25 -7.31 -5.89 -6.20
CA GLY A 25 -7.07 -5.30 -7.52
C GLY A 25 -6.17 -6.14 -8.41
N LEU A 26 -5.04 -6.59 -7.87
CA LEU A 26 -4.08 -7.44 -8.57
C LEU A 26 -4.72 -8.77 -8.98
N VAL A 27 -5.46 -9.42 -8.08
CA VAL A 27 -6.18 -10.66 -8.38
C VAL A 27 -7.19 -10.43 -9.50
N LEU A 28 -8.01 -9.37 -9.40
CA LEU A 28 -9.00 -9.05 -10.44
C LEU A 28 -8.35 -8.80 -11.80
N ALA A 29 -7.24 -8.05 -11.88
CA ALA A 29 -6.57 -7.87 -13.16
C ALA A 29 -5.99 -9.16 -13.73
N THR A 30 -5.41 -10.03 -12.89
CA THR A 30 -4.94 -11.32 -13.41
C THR A 30 -6.06 -12.16 -13.98
N VAL A 31 -7.27 -12.10 -13.39
CA VAL A 31 -8.46 -12.79 -13.91
C VAL A 31 -8.94 -12.15 -15.21
N ILE A 32 -8.94 -10.81 -15.31
CA ILE A 32 -9.30 -10.08 -16.53
C ILE A 32 -8.34 -10.40 -17.68
N ASP A 33 -7.05 -10.53 -17.38
CA ASP A 33 -6.00 -10.90 -18.34
C ASP A 33 -6.04 -12.41 -18.71
N GLY A 34 -7.00 -13.18 -18.20
CA GLY A 34 -7.16 -14.62 -18.46
C GLY A 34 -6.15 -15.51 -17.74
N GLY A 35 -5.36 -14.94 -16.82
CA GLY A 35 -4.37 -15.65 -16.02
C GLY A 35 -4.96 -16.32 -14.76
N PRO A 36 -4.24 -17.29 -14.17
CA PRO A 36 -4.69 -17.90 -12.94
C PRO A 36 -4.47 -16.94 -11.74
N PRO A 37 -5.48 -16.68 -10.88
CA PRO A 37 -5.38 -15.70 -9.80
C PRO A 37 -4.29 -16.03 -8.77
N ILE A 38 -3.92 -17.31 -8.66
CA ILE A 38 -2.86 -17.76 -7.77
C ILE A 38 -1.47 -17.21 -8.15
N ILE A 39 -1.28 -16.72 -9.38
CA ILE A 39 0.00 -16.18 -9.84
C ILE A 39 0.41 -14.94 -9.03
N VAL A 40 -0.56 -14.15 -8.55
CA VAL A 40 -0.30 -12.97 -7.70
C VAL A 40 0.35 -13.42 -6.40
N PHE A 41 -0.25 -14.41 -5.74
CA PHE A 41 0.25 -14.92 -4.47
C PHE A 41 1.59 -15.65 -4.64
N ARG A 42 1.78 -16.41 -5.72
CA ARG A 42 3.07 -17.05 -6.02
C ARG A 42 4.17 -16.03 -6.29
N SER A 43 3.86 -14.94 -7.00
CA SER A 43 4.81 -13.86 -7.24
C SER A 43 5.24 -13.20 -5.92
N LEU A 44 4.30 -12.93 -5.02
CA LEU A 44 4.59 -12.37 -3.69
C LEU A 44 5.33 -13.38 -2.78
N ALA A 45 4.96 -14.65 -2.81
CA ALA A 45 5.65 -15.70 -2.06
C ALA A 45 7.09 -15.90 -2.56
N SER A 46 7.36 -15.65 -3.85
CA SER A 46 8.69 -15.74 -4.44
C SER A 46 9.69 -14.73 -3.86
N VAL A 47 9.22 -13.68 -3.19
CA VAL A 47 10.08 -12.75 -2.45
C VAL A 47 10.79 -13.45 -1.30
N LEU A 48 10.10 -14.40 -0.65
CA LEU A 48 10.61 -15.16 0.50
C LEU A 48 11.24 -16.49 0.08
N LEU A 49 10.58 -17.23 -0.81
CA LEU A 49 10.98 -18.58 -1.22
C LEU A 49 11.84 -18.61 -2.50
N GLY A 50 12.04 -17.46 -3.15
CA GLY A 50 12.73 -17.39 -4.42
C GLY A 50 11.90 -17.98 -5.59
N PRO A 51 12.56 -18.30 -6.72
CA PRO A 51 11.91 -18.83 -7.91
C PRO A 51 11.15 -20.15 -7.70
N ALA A 52 11.50 -20.92 -6.66
CA ALA A 52 10.84 -22.19 -6.32
C ALA A 52 9.34 -22.02 -5.98
N ALA A 53 8.92 -20.80 -5.62
CA ALA A 53 7.52 -20.46 -5.34
C ALA A 53 6.56 -20.73 -6.51
N PHE A 54 7.06 -20.68 -7.76
CA PHE A 54 6.22 -20.83 -8.94
C PHE A 54 5.86 -22.28 -9.26
N ALA A 55 6.73 -23.24 -8.93
CA ALA A 55 6.61 -24.63 -9.38
C ALA A 55 6.45 -25.64 -8.24
N GLN A 56 7.14 -25.45 -7.11
CA GLN A 56 7.29 -26.49 -6.09
C GLN A 56 6.46 -26.23 -4.83
N THR A 57 5.87 -25.04 -4.71
CA THR A 57 5.15 -24.64 -3.50
C THR A 57 3.67 -25.01 -3.58
N PRO A 58 3.13 -25.71 -2.57
CA PRO A 58 1.69 -25.97 -2.46
C PRO A 58 0.87 -24.68 -2.52
N ALA A 59 -0.31 -24.75 -3.14
CA ALA A 59 -1.17 -23.59 -3.36
C ALA A 59 -1.49 -22.84 -2.05
N ALA A 60 -1.83 -23.57 -0.98
CA ALA A 60 -2.14 -23.00 0.32
C ALA A 60 -0.95 -22.21 0.90
N THR A 61 0.26 -22.77 0.83
CA THR A 61 1.48 -22.11 1.30
C THR A 61 1.79 -20.86 0.50
N ALA A 62 1.62 -20.90 -0.83
CA ALA A 62 1.83 -19.75 -1.69
C ALA A 62 0.84 -18.61 -1.37
N VAL A 63 -0.42 -18.93 -1.10
CA VAL A 63 -1.44 -17.94 -0.69
C VAL A 63 -1.07 -17.30 0.64
N VAL A 64 -0.77 -18.10 1.67
CA VAL A 64 -0.43 -17.60 3.01
C VAL A 64 0.81 -16.70 2.95
N LEU A 65 1.89 -17.17 2.33
CA LEU A 65 3.13 -16.39 2.23
C LEU A 65 2.94 -15.15 1.34
N GLY A 66 2.17 -15.26 0.26
CA GLY A 66 1.87 -14.13 -0.60
C GLY A 66 1.11 -13.03 0.13
N VAL A 67 0.09 -13.40 0.92
CA VAL A 67 -0.69 -12.46 1.76
C VAL A 67 0.21 -11.82 2.82
N ILE A 68 1.04 -12.61 3.51
CA ILE A 68 1.98 -12.09 4.52
C ILE A 68 2.93 -11.08 3.89
N THR A 69 3.55 -11.40 2.75
CA THR A 69 4.47 -10.51 2.05
C THR A 69 3.76 -9.22 1.62
N LEU A 70 2.56 -9.31 1.03
CA LEU A 70 1.78 -8.14 0.62
C LEU A 70 1.48 -7.24 1.81
N GLN A 71 1.00 -7.81 2.92
CA GLN A 71 0.63 -7.03 4.10
C GLN A 71 1.84 -6.46 4.82
N TYR A 72 2.97 -7.17 4.84
CA TYR A 72 4.24 -6.66 5.35
C TYR A 72 4.68 -5.39 4.60
N PHE A 73 4.75 -5.45 3.26
CA PHE A 73 5.12 -4.27 2.46
C PHE A 73 4.09 -3.15 2.58
N SER A 74 2.79 -3.49 2.60
CA SER A 74 1.73 -2.49 2.74
C SER A 74 1.76 -1.79 4.09
N ALA A 75 2.02 -2.51 5.18
CA ALA A 75 2.25 -1.92 6.49
C ALA A 75 3.50 -1.03 6.51
N MET A 76 4.60 -1.50 5.92
CA MET A 76 5.86 -0.76 5.85
C MET A 76 5.71 0.55 5.06
N PHE A 77 5.15 0.49 3.86
CA PHE A 77 4.91 1.67 3.04
C PHE A 77 3.84 2.59 3.62
N GLY A 78 2.82 2.07 4.30
CA GLY A 78 1.83 2.88 5.02
C GLY A 78 2.44 3.66 6.18
N LEU A 79 3.38 3.04 6.90
CA LEU A 79 4.15 3.69 7.96
C LEU A 79 5.03 4.82 7.40
N PHE A 80 5.78 4.58 6.32
CA PHE A 80 6.57 5.62 5.67
C PHE A 80 5.72 6.79 5.17
N TYR A 81 4.53 6.50 4.62
CA TYR A 81 3.58 7.55 4.26
C TYR A 81 3.12 8.35 5.47
N GLY A 82 2.85 7.70 6.61
CA GLY A 82 2.49 8.38 7.85
C GLY A 82 3.57 9.32 8.37
N VAL A 83 4.83 8.87 8.35
CA VAL A 83 5.99 9.70 8.71
C VAL A 83 6.10 10.89 7.75
N TYR A 84 5.97 10.67 6.44
CA TYR A 84 5.99 11.76 5.46
C TYR A 84 4.83 12.74 5.66
N ASN A 85 3.61 12.25 5.86
CA ASN A 85 2.43 13.07 6.11
C ASN A 85 2.61 13.91 7.39
N SER A 86 3.29 13.37 8.41
CA SER A 86 3.62 14.09 9.65
C SER A 86 4.51 15.33 9.44
N ALA A 87 5.20 15.45 8.30
CA ALA A 87 5.97 16.63 7.91
C ALA A 87 5.14 17.64 7.08
N LEU A 88 3.97 17.26 6.58
CA LEU A 88 3.12 18.14 5.77
C LEU A 88 2.39 19.17 6.63
N THR A 89 2.11 20.34 6.03
CA THR A 89 1.36 21.41 6.69
C THR A 89 -0.10 21.05 6.89
N LEU A 90 -0.70 21.50 8.00
CA LEU A 90 -2.12 21.27 8.36
C LEU A 90 -3.12 21.68 7.27
N ARG A 91 -2.76 22.65 6.41
CA ARG A 91 -3.60 23.10 5.29
C ARG A 91 -3.69 22.05 4.18
N THR A 92 -2.60 21.35 3.91
CA THR A 92 -2.52 20.31 2.87
C THR A 92 -3.25 19.05 3.32
N ARG A 93 -2.95 18.64 4.54
CA ARG A 93 -3.58 17.62 5.37
C ARG A 93 -5.11 17.64 5.51
N ARG A 94 -5.72 18.82 5.44
CA ARG A 94 -7.20 18.96 5.49
C ARG A 94 -7.87 18.85 4.11
N SER A 95 -7.09 18.94 3.04
CA SER A 95 -7.58 19.03 1.68
C SER A 95 -7.57 17.65 1.02
N LEU A 96 -8.74 17.00 0.99
CA LEU A 96 -8.98 15.73 0.27
C LEU A 96 -8.28 15.65 -1.10
N PRO A 97 -8.44 16.62 -2.03
CA PRO A 97 -7.83 16.50 -3.35
C PRO A 97 -6.30 16.59 -3.30
N ARG A 98 -5.72 17.37 -2.37
CA ARG A 98 -4.27 17.49 -2.24
C ARG A 98 -3.68 16.22 -1.65
N GLU A 99 -4.35 15.63 -0.66
CA GLU A 99 -3.86 14.42 0.00
C GLU A 99 -4.03 13.18 -0.87
N ALA A 100 -5.11 13.11 -1.66
CA ALA A 100 -5.26 12.13 -2.73
C ALA A 100 -4.14 12.27 -3.78
N ALA A 101 -3.82 13.49 -4.22
CA ALA A 101 -2.72 13.73 -5.15
C ALA A 101 -1.36 13.31 -4.56
N ILE A 102 -1.10 13.62 -3.29
CA ILE A 102 0.12 13.22 -2.60
C ILE A 102 0.18 11.70 -2.43
N GLY A 103 -0.94 11.04 -2.10
CA GLY A 103 -1.04 9.59 -2.05
C GLY A 103 -0.73 8.93 -3.40
N MET A 104 -1.26 9.49 -4.50
CA MET A 104 -0.96 9.03 -5.86
C MET A 104 0.52 9.20 -6.22
N ILE A 105 1.12 10.36 -5.93
CA ILE A 105 2.55 10.61 -6.14
C ILE A 105 3.38 9.63 -5.31
N TYR A 106 2.99 9.38 -4.07
CA TYR A 106 3.65 8.42 -3.22
C TYR A 106 3.59 7.00 -3.80
N GLY A 107 2.42 6.56 -4.27
CA GLY A 107 2.28 5.28 -4.97
C GLY A 107 3.20 5.16 -6.19
N ALA A 108 3.33 6.24 -6.97
CA ALA A 108 4.25 6.31 -8.10
C ALA A 108 5.72 6.21 -7.67
N MET A 109 6.11 6.88 -6.58
CA MET A 109 7.47 6.79 -6.02
C MET A 109 7.76 5.39 -5.47
N VAL A 110 6.82 4.79 -4.74
CA VAL A 110 6.94 3.41 -4.25
C VAL A 110 7.14 2.45 -5.41
N TRP A 111 6.37 2.59 -6.48
CA TRP A 111 6.57 1.80 -7.70
C TRP A 111 7.96 2.02 -8.30
N LEU A 112 8.38 3.27 -8.46
CA LEU A 112 9.65 3.60 -9.10
C LEU A 112 10.83 3.02 -8.32
N VAL A 113 10.87 3.22 -7.00
CA VAL A 113 11.92 2.67 -6.14
C VAL A 113 11.87 1.13 -6.16
N SER A 114 10.68 0.54 -5.98
CA SER A 114 10.55 -0.91 -5.88
C SER A 114 10.91 -1.60 -7.19
N PHE A 115 10.31 -1.21 -8.31
CA PHE A 115 10.46 -1.89 -9.59
C PHE A 115 11.68 -1.47 -10.40
N ARG A 116 12.22 -0.25 -10.22
CA ARG A 116 13.44 0.18 -10.95
C ARG A 116 14.72 -0.07 -10.17
N LEU A 117 14.69 -0.06 -8.84
CA LEU A 117 15.91 -0.22 -8.04
C LEU A 117 15.94 -1.57 -7.31
N VAL A 118 14.88 -1.89 -6.55
CA VAL A 118 14.92 -3.05 -5.64
C VAL A 118 14.73 -4.38 -6.37
N VAL A 119 13.71 -4.49 -7.22
CA VAL A 119 13.37 -5.72 -7.93
C VAL A 119 14.50 -6.20 -8.84
N PRO A 120 15.10 -5.37 -9.73
CA PRO A 120 16.19 -5.83 -10.60
C PRO A 120 17.42 -6.26 -9.79
N LEU A 121 17.68 -5.61 -8.66
CA LEU A 121 18.86 -5.86 -7.84
C LEU A 121 18.70 -7.11 -6.96
N ARG A 122 17.50 -7.36 -6.42
CA ARG A 122 17.29 -8.41 -5.40
C ARG A 122 16.49 -9.61 -5.90
N TRP A 123 15.54 -9.40 -6.80
CA TRP A 123 14.58 -10.41 -7.27
C TRP A 123 14.36 -10.32 -8.80
N PRO A 124 15.41 -10.59 -9.60
CA PRO A 124 15.37 -10.38 -11.05
C PRO A 124 14.30 -11.21 -11.77
N TRP A 125 13.86 -12.33 -11.20
CA TRP A 125 12.79 -13.16 -11.77
C TRP A 125 11.41 -12.50 -11.74
N LEU A 126 11.20 -11.44 -10.94
CA LEU A 126 9.94 -10.69 -10.92
C LEU A 126 9.81 -9.70 -12.08
N LEU A 127 10.86 -9.53 -12.91
CA LEU A 127 10.83 -8.68 -14.11
C LEU A 127 9.89 -9.20 -15.21
N VAL A 128 9.43 -10.44 -15.10
CA VAL A 128 8.43 -11.03 -15.99
C VAL A 128 7.06 -10.37 -15.83
N VAL A 129 6.80 -9.74 -14.68
CA VAL A 129 5.53 -9.05 -14.42
C VAL A 129 5.52 -7.70 -15.17
N PRO A 130 4.48 -7.42 -15.99
CA PRO A 130 4.41 -6.19 -16.76
C PRO A 130 4.37 -4.97 -15.82
N ALA A 131 5.31 -4.05 -16.02
CA ALA A 131 5.57 -2.99 -15.05
C ALA A 131 4.48 -1.88 -15.06
N VAL A 132 3.88 -1.61 -16.24
CA VAL A 132 2.90 -0.53 -16.43
C VAL A 132 1.55 -0.80 -15.74
N PRO A 133 0.94 -1.99 -15.85
CA PRO A 133 -0.28 -2.31 -15.09
C PRO A 133 -0.05 -2.22 -13.58
N VAL A 134 1.10 -2.71 -13.10
CA VAL A 134 1.46 -2.65 -11.68
C VAL A 134 1.66 -1.21 -11.21
N PHE A 135 2.20 -0.32 -12.05
CA PHE A 135 2.27 1.12 -11.77
C PHE A 135 0.87 1.70 -11.54
N ALA A 136 -0.05 1.48 -12.48
CA ALA A 136 -1.41 2.00 -12.38
C ALA A 136 -2.10 1.53 -11.10
N MET A 137 -1.90 0.26 -10.73
CA MET A 137 -2.47 -0.29 -9.49
C MET A 137 -1.86 0.30 -8.22
N LEU A 138 -0.54 0.48 -8.17
CA LEU A 138 0.12 1.10 -7.02
C LEU A 138 -0.28 2.57 -6.84
N VAL A 139 -0.51 3.30 -7.93
CA VAL A 139 -0.98 4.69 -7.87
C VAL A 139 -2.46 4.74 -7.46
N LEU A 140 -3.32 3.97 -8.13
CA LEU A 140 -4.78 4.09 -8.00
C LEU A 140 -5.37 3.26 -6.86
N LEU A 141 -4.90 2.03 -6.66
CA LEU A 141 -5.48 1.09 -5.70
C LEU A 141 -4.73 1.04 -4.37
N TYR A 142 -3.52 1.59 -4.32
CA TYR A 142 -2.76 1.72 -3.09
C TYR A 142 -2.60 3.19 -2.67
N GLY A 143 -2.05 4.04 -3.55
CA GLY A 143 -1.79 5.45 -3.25
C GLY A 143 -3.06 6.27 -2.96
N LEU A 144 -4.08 6.14 -3.80
CA LEU A 144 -5.35 6.87 -3.64
C LEU A 144 -6.09 6.51 -2.32
N PRO A 145 -6.38 5.24 -2.00
CA PRO A 145 -7.06 4.91 -0.75
C PRO A 145 -6.23 5.28 0.48
N LEU A 146 -4.90 5.14 0.42
CA LEU A 146 -4.02 5.53 1.52
C LEU A 146 -4.12 7.04 1.82
N GLY A 147 -4.09 7.89 0.79
CA GLY A 147 -4.26 9.34 0.95
C GLY A 147 -5.67 9.75 1.42
N LEU A 148 -6.71 9.07 0.92
CA LEU A 148 -8.10 9.29 1.34
C LEU A 148 -8.34 8.93 2.82
N LEU A 149 -7.77 7.81 3.28
CA LEU A 149 -7.90 7.37 4.67
C LEU A 149 -7.23 8.36 5.63
N TYR A 150 -6.07 8.90 5.26
CA TYR A 150 -5.42 9.95 6.05
C TYR A 150 -6.23 11.25 6.09
N ALA A 151 -6.76 11.69 4.94
CA ALA A 151 -7.59 12.90 4.85
C ALA A 151 -8.86 12.84 5.69
N THR A 152 -9.50 11.66 5.71
CA THR A 152 -10.72 11.44 6.50
C THR A 152 -10.42 11.39 8.00
N ALA A 153 -9.31 10.75 8.40
CA ALA A 153 -8.87 10.68 9.78
C ALA A 153 -8.61 12.06 10.39
N GLU A 154 -7.95 12.94 9.63
CA GLU A 154 -7.63 14.29 10.11
C GLU A 154 -8.85 15.20 10.19
N ARG A 155 -9.83 15.04 9.30
CA ARG A 155 -11.12 15.75 9.39
C ARG A 155 -11.92 15.36 10.63
N HIS A 156 -11.98 14.07 10.94
CA HIS A 156 -12.67 13.59 12.15
C HIS A 156 -11.98 14.02 13.44
N ALA A 157 -10.66 14.13 13.44
CA ALA A 157 -9.93 14.64 14.60
C ALA A 157 -10.30 16.10 14.92
N VAL A 158 -10.48 16.92 13.89
CA VAL A 158 -10.85 18.34 14.02
C VAL A 158 -12.32 18.51 14.43
N SER A 159 -13.25 17.73 13.89
CA SER A 159 -14.67 17.81 14.31
C SER A 159 -14.83 17.46 15.79
N ARG A 160 -14.14 16.41 16.25
CA ARG A 160 -14.17 15.99 17.66
C ARG A 160 -13.62 17.04 18.62
N THR A 161 -12.59 17.80 18.21
CA THR A 161 -12.08 18.90 19.05
C THR A 161 -13.03 20.10 19.09
N ARG A 162 -13.83 20.29 18.03
CA ARG A 162 -14.81 21.37 17.94
C ARG A 162 -15.99 21.11 18.88
N ASP A 163 -16.50 19.89 18.94
CA ASP A 163 -17.58 19.49 19.86
C ASP A 163 -17.20 19.65 21.33
N ILE A 164 -15.96 19.30 21.71
CA ILE A 164 -15.49 19.44 23.10
C ILE A 164 -15.42 20.92 23.50
N ARG A 165 -15.01 21.80 22.58
CA ARG A 165 -14.93 23.26 22.84
C ARG A 165 -16.29 23.95 22.89
N SER A 166 -17.35 23.37 22.34
CA SER A 166 -18.71 23.93 22.43
C SER A 166 -19.46 23.54 23.70
N CYS A 167 -18.92 22.63 24.51
CA CYS A 167 -19.50 22.22 25.80
C CYS A 167 -18.87 22.93 27.02
N CYS A 168 -17.92 23.84 26.81
CA CYS A 168 -17.31 24.68 27.83
C CYS A 168 -17.53 26.15 27.46
#